data_AF-A0A7V9M1C8-F1
#
_entry.id   AF-A0A7V9M1C8-F1
#
_cell.length_a   1.000
_cell.length_b   1.000
_cell.length_c   1.000
_cell.angle_alpha   90.00
_cell.angle_beta   90.00
_cell.angle_gamma   90.00
#
_symmetry.space_group_name_H-M   'P 1'
#
loop_
_entity.id
_entity.type
_entity.pdbx_description
1 polymer ?
#
loop_
_entity_poly.entity_id
_entity_poly.type
_entity_poly.pdbx_seq_one_letter_code
_entity_poly.pdbx_strand_id
1 'polypeptide(L)'
;MNVIKYKDSNNTNNYASKKTNDVVVKKFDDLIPDSLRSSITERALNTVSSLRSITEITGSEAESRARELRMHQIEWHKKFSLSAACLVLFFIGAPLGSIIRKGGLGMPLVVAIIFFLLFHLLNMFGEKFVRQGILNSFIGTWLPVLVLTPVGAFLTYKATHDSQLFSKEYYYRIFKNIYYFFRPVHSKLKMAKTISP
;
A
#
# COMPACT_ATOMS: atom_id res chain seq x y z
N MET A 1 -8.36 -42.39 -37.84
CA MET A 1 -8.30 -41.83 -36.47
C MET A 1 -9.07 -42.79 -35.57
N ASN A 2 -8.37 -43.54 -34.71
CA ASN A 2 -8.94 -44.59 -33.86
C ASN A 2 -9.88 -44.00 -32.80
N VAL A 3 -11.12 -44.47 -32.73
CA VAL A 3 -12.06 -44.14 -31.65
C VAL A 3 -11.90 -45.18 -30.54
N ILE A 4 -11.52 -44.71 -29.36
CA ILE A 4 -11.11 -45.50 -28.21
C ILE A 4 -12.29 -46.34 -27.68
N LYS A 5 -12.06 -47.64 -27.56
CA LYS A 5 -13.00 -48.67 -27.09
C LYS A 5 -12.93 -48.72 -25.57
N TYR A 6 -14.01 -48.39 -24.87
CA TYR A 6 -14.06 -48.53 -23.41
C TYR A 6 -14.13 -50.01 -23.04
N LYS A 7 -13.33 -50.38 -22.03
CA LYS A 7 -13.14 -51.74 -21.55
C LYS A 7 -14.21 -52.07 -20.52
N ASP A 8 -15.25 -52.77 -20.95
CA ASP A 8 -16.10 -53.51 -20.02
C ASP A 8 -15.65 -54.98 -19.96
N SER A 9 -15.76 -55.53 -18.77
CA SER A 9 -15.11 -56.73 -18.28
C SER A 9 -15.65 -58.01 -18.94
N ASN A 10 -14.72 -58.90 -19.31
CA ASN A 10 -14.92 -60.35 -19.46
C ASN A 10 -15.80 -60.91 -20.59
N ASN A 11 -15.40 -60.75 -21.86
CA ASN A 11 -15.45 -61.86 -22.86
C ASN A 11 -14.73 -61.43 -24.15
N THR A 12 -13.58 -62.03 -24.49
CA THR A 12 -12.77 -61.62 -25.65
C THR A 12 -13.14 -62.28 -26.98
N ASN A 13 -14.25 -62.99 -27.07
CA ASN A 13 -14.59 -63.72 -28.29
C ASN A 13 -15.92 -63.20 -28.85
N ASN A 14 -15.86 -62.60 -30.05
CA ASN A 14 -16.96 -62.05 -30.86
C ASN A 14 -17.28 -60.56 -30.69
N TYR A 15 -16.34 -59.69 -31.09
CA TYR A 15 -16.72 -58.37 -31.61
C TYR A 15 -16.72 -58.45 -33.14
N ALA A 16 -17.83 -58.93 -33.71
CA ALA A 16 -18.12 -58.63 -35.10
C ALA A 16 -18.13 -57.10 -35.23
N SER A 17 -17.14 -56.56 -35.94
CA SER A 17 -17.19 -55.18 -36.41
C SER A 17 -18.34 -55.11 -37.40
N LYS A 18 -19.55 -54.84 -36.88
CA LYS A 18 -20.69 -54.50 -37.71
C LYS A 18 -20.35 -53.15 -38.32
N LYS A 19 -20.03 -53.17 -39.62
CA LYS A 19 -19.85 -52.00 -40.47
C LYS A 19 -21.05 -51.08 -40.26
N THR A 20 -20.88 -50.05 -39.44
CA THR A 20 -21.86 -48.98 -39.31
C THR A 20 -21.85 -48.22 -40.62
N ASN A 21 -22.97 -48.28 -41.33
CA ASN A 21 -23.19 -47.41 -42.47
C ASN A 21 -22.95 -45.97 -42.00
N ASP A 22 -22.20 -45.19 -42.79
CA ASP A 22 -22.05 -43.76 -42.58
C ASP A 22 -23.43 -43.12 -42.61
N VAL A 23 -24.02 -42.96 -41.44
CA VAL A 23 -25.19 -42.12 -41.27
C VAL A 23 -24.65 -40.71 -41.40
N VAL A 24 -25.04 -40.01 -42.46
CA VAL A 24 -24.83 -38.56 -42.58
C VAL A 24 -25.73 -37.91 -41.53
N VAL A 25 -25.21 -37.82 -40.32
CA VAL A 25 -25.93 -37.27 -39.19
C VAL A 25 -25.88 -35.75 -39.28
N LYS A 26 -27.05 -35.13 -39.39
CA LYS A 26 -27.18 -33.66 -39.48
C LYS A 26 -27.11 -32.98 -38.10
N LYS A 27 -27.37 -33.71 -37.00
CA LYS A 27 -27.39 -33.18 -35.62
C LYS A 27 -26.79 -34.16 -34.62
N PHE A 28 -25.99 -33.63 -33.70
CA PHE A 28 -25.35 -34.38 -32.60
C PHE A 28 -26.35 -35.21 -31.78
N ASP A 29 -27.60 -34.76 -31.69
CA ASP A 29 -28.67 -35.40 -30.94
C ASP A 29 -29.09 -36.77 -31.50
N ASP A 30 -28.93 -37.03 -32.80
CA ASP A 30 -29.33 -38.30 -33.44
C ASP A 30 -28.32 -39.44 -33.19
N LEU A 31 -27.13 -39.12 -32.67
CA LEU A 31 -26.05 -40.08 -32.36
C LEU A 31 -26.18 -40.69 -30.95
N ILE A 32 -27.07 -40.14 -30.11
CA ILE A 32 -27.15 -40.50 -28.68
C ILE A 32 -28.49 -41.22 -28.41
N PRO A 33 -28.47 -42.45 -27.85
CA PRO A 33 -29.68 -43.15 -27.41
C PRO A 33 -30.44 -42.36 -26.34
N ASP A 34 -31.78 -42.36 -26.42
CA ASP A 34 -32.65 -41.55 -25.53
C ASP A 34 -32.43 -41.82 -24.03
N SER A 35 -32.04 -43.05 -23.67
CA SER A 35 -31.74 -43.43 -22.28
C SER A 35 -30.46 -42.78 -21.71
N LEU A 36 -29.52 -42.38 -22.57
CA LEU A 36 -28.23 -41.80 -22.16
C LEU A 36 -28.20 -40.27 -22.27
N ARG A 37 -29.19 -39.66 -22.91
CA ARG A 37 -29.25 -38.21 -23.16
C ARG A 37 -29.18 -37.37 -21.89
N SER A 38 -29.93 -37.74 -20.86
CA SER A 38 -29.92 -37.03 -19.57
C SER A 38 -28.55 -37.08 -18.89
N SER A 39 -27.95 -38.28 -18.81
CA SER A 39 -26.63 -38.48 -18.21
C SER A 39 -25.50 -37.78 -18.97
N ILE A 40 -25.53 -37.76 -20.30
CA ILE A 40 -24.52 -37.09 -21.11
C ILE A 40 -24.66 -35.56 -20.99
N THR A 41 -25.89 -35.06 -20.99
CA THR A 41 -26.17 -33.62 -20.84
C THR A 41 -25.74 -33.13 -19.45
N GLU A 42 -26.03 -33.89 -18.40
CA GLU A 42 -25.60 -33.56 -17.04
C GLU A 42 -24.07 -33.56 -16.91
N ARG A 43 -23.39 -34.56 -17.48
CA ARG A 43 -21.91 -34.59 -17.53
C ARG A 43 -21.33 -33.40 -18.31
N ALA A 44 -21.96 -33.03 -19.44
CA ALA A 44 -21.56 -31.88 -20.22
C ALA A 44 -21.75 -30.57 -19.44
N LEU A 45 -22.89 -30.39 -18.78
CA LEU A 45 -23.17 -29.23 -17.93
C LEU A 45 -22.20 -29.12 -16.75
N ASN A 46 -21.90 -30.24 -16.09
CA ASN A 46 -20.93 -30.29 -15.00
C ASN A 46 -19.51 -29.95 -15.49
N THR A 47 -19.15 -30.41 -16.69
CA THR A 47 -17.85 -30.08 -17.31
C THR A 47 -17.77 -28.61 -17.71
N VAL A 48 -18.81 -28.04 -18.31
CA VAL A 48 -18.84 -26.62 -18.68
C VAL A 48 -18.80 -25.73 -17.44
N SER A 49 -19.54 -26.09 -16.38
CA SER A 49 -19.57 -25.34 -15.12
C SER A 49 -18.23 -25.40 -14.39
N SER A 50 -17.56 -26.54 -14.38
CA SER A 50 -16.22 -26.68 -13.78
C SER A 50 -15.16 -25.93 -14.56
N LEU A 51 -15.18 -25.98 -15.90
CA LEU A 51 -14.29 -25.19 -16.75
C LEU A 51 -14.50 -23.69 -16.56
N ARG A 52 -15.75 -23.23 -16.50
CA ARG A 52 -16.07 -21.83 -16.21
C ARG A 52 -15.50 -21.40 -14.86
N SER A 53 -15.70 -22.20 -13.82
CA SER A 53 -15.15 -21.94 -12.49
C SER A 53 -13.62 -21.85 -12.51
N ILE A 54 -12.94 -22.78 -13.20
CA ILE A 54 -11.47 -22.75 -13.36
C ILE A 54 -11.01 -21.48 -14.08
N THR A 55 -11.70 -21.04 -15.13
CA THR A 55 -11.35 -19.82 -15.86
C THR A 55 -11.56 -18.56 -15.03
N GLU A 56 -12.63 -18.49 -14.24
CA GLU A 56 -12.89 -17.37 -13.32
C GLU A 56 -11.84 -17.33 -12.21
N ILE A 57 -11.48 -18.48 -11.63
CA ILE A 57 -10.42 -18.59 -10.62
C ILE A 57 -9.08 -18.16 -11.22
N THR A 58 -8.68 -18.71 -12.37
CA THR A 58 -7.39 -18.40 -13.00
C THR A 58 -7.30 -16.92 -13.40
N GLY A 59 -8.40 -16.33 -13.89
CA GLY A 59 -8.48 -14.91 -14.18
C GLY A 59 -8.30 -14.05 -12.93
N SER A 60 -8.98 -14.42 -11.83
CA SER A 60 -8.82 -13.73 -10.55
C SER A 60 -7.43 -13.88 -9.94
N GLU A 61 -6.77 -15.04 -10.13
CA GLU A 61 -5.39 -15.27 -9.69
C GLU A 61 -4.37 -14.46 -10.50
N ALA A 62 -4.58 -14.30 -11.80
CA ALA A 62 -3.70 -13.45 -12.62
C ALA A 62 -3.78 -11.99 -12.18
N GLU A 63 -4.98 -11.49 -11.86
CA GLU A 63 -5.19 -10.13 -11.38
C GLU A 63 -4.62 -9.93 -9.96
N SER A 64 -4.75 -10.92 -9.08
CA SER A 64 -4.18 -10.87 -7.73
C SER A 64 -2.64 -10.87 -7.78
N ARG A 65 -2.01 -11.74 -8.59
CA ARG A 65 -0.56 -11.74 -8.80
C ARG A 65 -0.06 -10.42 -9.38
N ALA A 66 -0.78 -9.83 -10.34
CA ALA A 66 -0.42 -8.52 -10.89
C ALA A 66 -0.54 -7.40 -9.84
N ARG A 67 -1.52 -7.49 -8.92
CA ARG A 67 -1.63 -6.57 -7.78
C ARG A 67 -0.48 -6.75 -6.80
N GLU A 68 -0.10 -7.98 -6.46
CA GLU A 68 1.04 -8.25 -5.57
C GLU A 68 2.35 -7.72 -6.14
N LEU A 69 2.62 -7.95 -7.44
CA LEU A 69 3.80 -7.41 -8.13
C LEU A 69 3.87 -5.88 -8.04
N ARG A 70 2.74 -5.19 -8.24
CA ARG A 70 2.67 -3.74 -8.04
C ARG A 70 2.97 -3.35 -6.60
N MET A 71 2.37 -4.01 -5.61
CA MET A 71 2.64 -3.73 -4.19
C MET A 71 4.11 -3.94 -3.82
N HIS A 72 4.77 -4.95 -4.38
CA HIS A 72 6.20 -5.16 -4.18
C HIS A 72 7.07 -4.05 -4.74
N GLN A 73 6.75 -3.52 -5.93
CA GLN A 73 7.46 -2.38 -6.49
C GLN A 73 7.31 -1.13 -5.62
N ILE A 74 6.11 -0.92 -5.06
CA ILE A 74 5.81 0.19 -4.15
C ILE A 74 6.68 0.13 -2.89
N GLU A 75 6.71 -1.04 -2.25
CA GLU A 75 7.49 -1.25 -1.03
C GLU A 75 9.00 -1.06 -1.29
N TRP A 76 9.46 -1.43 -2.48
CA TRP A 76 10.84 -1.19 -2.93
C TRP A 76 11.16 0.31 -3.01
N HIS A 77 10.33 1.10 -3.68
CA HIS A 77 10.53 2.55 -3.78
C HIS A 77 10.43 3.25 -2.42
N LYS A 78 9.63 2.73 -1.49
CA LYS A 78 9.50 3.26 -0.14
C LYS A 78 10.78 3.13 0.67
N LYS A 79 11.44 1.98 0.60
CA LYS A 79 12.75 1.78 1.24
C LYS A 79 13.80 2.73 0.68
N PHE A 80 13.79 2.96 -0.64
CA PHE A 80 14.72 3.89 -1.28
C PHE A 80 14.48 5.35 -0.86
N SER A 81 13.21 5.79 -0.85
CA SER A 81 12.81 7.14 -0.40
C SER A 81 13.22 7.41 1.04
N LEU A 82 13.10 6.41 1.92
CA LEU A 82 13.53 6.51 3.32
C LEU A 82 15.04 6.75 3.44
N SER A 83 15.87 5.99 2.71
CA SER A 83 17.31 6.20 2.69
C SER A 83 17.69 7.57 2.12
N ALA A 84 17.02 8.02 1.06
CA ALA A 84 17.23 9.36 0.50
C ALA A 84 16.88 10.47 1.51
N ALA A 85 15.80 10.30 2.28
CA ALA A 85 15.40 11.24 3.31
C ALA A 85 16.45 11.35 4.43
N CYS A 86 17.06 10.23 4.84
CA CYS A 86 18.16 10.25 5.82
C CYS A 86 19.35 11.09 5.33
N LEU A 87 19.69 11.01 4.04
CA LEU A 87 20.76 11.83 3.45
C LEU A 87 20.39 13.32 3.47
N VAL A 88 19.15 13.66 3.10
CA VAL A 88 18.65 15.05 3.14
C VAL A 88 18.69 15.60 4.58
N LEU A 89 18.21 14.82 5.55
CA LEU A 89 18.25 15.17 6.97
C LEU A 89 19.69 15.36 7.49
N PHE A 90 20.64 14.54 7.03
CA PHE A 90 22.05 14.70 7.36
C PHE A 90 22.62 16.01 6.81
N PHE A 91 22.33 16.35 5.56
CA PHE A 91 22.77 17.61 4.94
C PHE A 91 22.14 18.85 5.56
N ILE A 92 20.95 18.74 6.15
CA ILE A 92 20.31 19.83 6.92
C ILE A 92 20.90 19.89 8.34
N GLY A 93 21.12 18.72 8.97
CA GLY A 93 21.63 18.61 10.32
C GLY A 93 23.08 19.06 10.48
N ALA A 94 23.95 18.79 9.49
CA ALA A 94 25.36 19.19 9.51
C ALA A 94 25.59 20.72 9.58
N PRO A 95 25.01 21.55 8.68
CA PRO A 95 25.18 23.00 8.73
C PRO A 95 24.54 23.59 10.00
N LEU A 96 23.31 23.17 10.34
CA LEU A 96 22.64 23.62 11.56
C LEU A 96 23.43 23.25 12.81
N GLY A 97 23.96 22.03 12.90
CA GLY A 97 24.79 21.58 14.01
C GLY A 97 26.06 22.40 14.17
N SER A 98 26.71 22.81 13.07
CA SER A 98 27.92 23.63 13.12
C SER A 98 27.64 25.08 13.56
N ILE A 99 26.52 25.66 13.12
CA ILE A 99 26.11 27.04 13.43
C ILE A 99 25.67 27.17 14.89
N ILE A 100 25.01 26.15 15.42
CA ILE A 100 24.33 26.16 16.72
C ILE A 100 25.29 25.84 17.88
N ARG A 101 26.60 25.74 17.67
CA ARG A 101 27.61 25.35 18.69
C ARG A 101 27.66 26.21 19.97
N LYS A 102 26.93 27.33 20.06
CA LYS A 102 26.71 28.09 21.32
C LYS A 102 25.59 27.53 22.21
N GLY A 103 24.75 26.61 21.72
CA GLY A 103 23.78 25.82 22.50
C GLY A 103 24.24 24.37 22.59
N GLY A 104 24.12 23.72 23.75
CA GLY A 104 24.67 22.38 24.01
C GLY A 104 24.23 21.28 23.01
N LEU A 105 24.85 20.09 23.15
CA LEU A 105 24.72 18.93 22.23
C LEU A 105 23.27 18.54 21.81
N GLY A 106 22.25 18.91 22.59
CA GLY A 106 20.86 18.55 22.34
C GLY A 106 20.10 19.42 21.33
N MET A 107 20.51 20.68 21.09
CA MET A 107 19.73 21.57 20.20
C MET A 107 19.67 21.09 18.74
N PRO A 108 20.78 20.68 18.08
CA PRO A 108 20.71 20.09 16.74
C PRO A 108 19.94 18.75 16.72
N LEU A 109 19.98 17.98 17.81
CA LEU A 109 19.22 16.72 17.94
C LEU A 109 17.71 17.00 17.91
N VAL A 110 17.22 17.98 18.69
CA VAL A 110 15.80 18.33 18.72
C VAL A 110 15.31 18.79 17.34
N VAL A 111 16.09 19.61 16.64
CA VAL A 111 15.76 20.05 15.29
C VAL A 111 15.68 18.86 14.33
N ALA A 112 16.62 17.92 14.39
CA ALA A 112 16.59 16.69 13.59
C ALA A 112 15.33 15.85 13.86
N ILE A 113 14.91 15.70 15.12
CA ILE A 113 13.67 14.98 15.48
C ILE A 113 12.45 15.67 14.87
N ILE A 114 12.35 17.00 14.94
CA ILE A 114 11.21 17.75 14.38
C ILE A 114 11.10 17.50 12.87
N PHE A 115 12.21 17.58 12.13
CA PHE A 115 12.22 17.28 10.70
C PHE A 115 11.94 15.81 10.40
N PHE A 116 12.42 14.88 11.23
CA PHE A 116 12.09 13.46 11.12
C PHE A 116 10.59 13.19 11.30
N LEU A 117 9.95 13.85 12.27
CA LEU A 117 8.50 13.76 12.49
C LEU A 117 7.71 14.34 11.31
N LEU A 118 8.13 15.49 10.77
CA LEU A 118 7.52 16.08 9.57
C LEU A 118 7.62 15.13 8.37
N PHE A 119 8.79 14.54 8.14
CA PHE A 119 8.98 13.53 7.11
C PHE A 119 8.04 12.33 7.32
N HIS A 120 7.96 11.81 8.54
CA HIS A 120 7.11 10.66 8.85
C HIS A 120 5.61 10.98 8.62
N LEU A 121 5.16 12.18 9.00
CA LEU A 121 3.81 12.66 8.73
C LEU A 121 3.52 12.75 7.23
N LEU A 122 4.42 13.36 6.46
CA LEU A 122 4.30 13.43 5.00
C LEU A 122 4.28 12.04 4.37
N ASN A 123 5.09 11.11 4.89
CA ASN A 123 5.08 9.73 4.42
C ASN A 123 3.74 9.03 4.72
N MET A 124 3.18 9.23 5.91
CA MET A 124 1.84 8.72 6.24
C MET A 124 0.76 9.30 5.31
N PHE A 125 0.83 10.59 4.99
CA PHE A 125 -0.11 11.22 4.05
C PHE A 125 0.08 10.72 2.62
N GLY A 126 1.33 10.59 2.15
CA GLY A 126 1.65 10.00 0.84
C GLY A 126 1.06 8.61 0.70
N GLU A 127 1.23 7.76 1.71
CA GLU A 127 0.63 6.42 1.73
C GLU A 127 -0.90 6.45 1.71
N LYS A 128 -1.52 7.38 2.45
CA LYS A 128 -2.99 7.56 2.42
C LYS A 128 -3.48 7.97 1.02
N PHE A 129 -2.77 8.87 0.34
CA PHE A 129 -3.14 9.32 -1.01
C PHE A 129 -2.97 8.23 -2.07
N VAL A 130 -1.96 7.37 -1.94
CA VAL A 130 -1.79 6.19 -2.82
C VAL A 130 -2.90 5.17 -2.56
N ARG A 131 -3.25 4.92 -1.30
CA ARG A 131 -4.35 4.01 -0.93
C ARG A 131 -5.71 4.51 -1.41
N GLN A 132 -5.92 5.83 -1.45
CA GLN A 132 -7.12 6.47 -1.98
C GLN A 132 -7.13 6.55 -3.52
N GLY A 133 -6.06 6.12 -4.20
CA GLY A 133 -5.96 6.16 -5.66
C GLY A 133 -5.78 7.57 -6.25
N ILE A 134 -5.49 8.58 -5.42
CA ILE A 134 -5.32 9.98 -5.87
C ILE A 134 -3.94 10.18 -6.50
N LEU A 135 -2.91 9.52 -5.96
CA LEU A 135 -1.54 9.62 -6.44
C LEU A 135 -1.03 8.26 -6.92
N ASN A 136 -0.28 8.27 -8.03
CA ASN A 136 0.51 7.11 -8.43
C ASN A 136 1.53 6.79 -7.33
N SER A 137 1.78 5.51 -7.09
CA SER A 137 2.59 5.09 -5.96
C SER A 137 4.03 5.59 -6.03
N PHE A 138 4.58 5.79 -7.22
CA PHE A 138 5.90 6.41 -7.37
C PHE A 138 5.92 7.83 -6.80
N ILE A 139 4.96 8.66 -7.18
CA ILE A 139 4.86 10.05 -6.70
C ILE A 139 4.52 10.08 -5.21
N GLY A 140 3.56 9.28 -4.76
CA GLY A 140 3.12 9.31 -3.35
C GLY A 140 4.23 8.94 -2.37
N THR A 141 5.12 8.02 -2.75
CA THR A 141 6.25 7.60 -1.94
C THR A 141 7.45 8.57 -1.99
N TRP A 142 7.63 9.30 -3.10
CA TRP A 142 8.69 10.31 -3.26
C TRP A 142 8.27 11.71 -2.79
N LEU A 143 6.96 11.93 -2.62
CA LEU A 143 6.38 13.17 -2.12
C LEU A 143 7.07 13.72 -0.86
N PRO A 144 7.36 12.90 0.18
CA PRO A 144 7.98 13.42 1.39
C PRO A 144 9.38 13.97 1.13
N VAL A 145 10.18 13.30 0.30
CA VAL A 145 11.53 13.74 -0.06
C VAL A 145 11.48 15.01 -0.91
N LEU A 146 10.56 15.07 -1.88
CA LEU A 146 10.38 16.23 -2.76
C LEU A 146 9.91 17.48 -2.01
N VAL A 147 9.12 17.33 -0.95
CA VAL A 147 8.67 18.46 -0.11
C VAL A 147 9.72 18.82 0.94
N LEU A 148 10.32 17.84 1.61
CA LEU A 148 11.27 18.07 2.70
C LEU A 148 12.58 18.68 2.20
N THR A 149 13.04 18.31 1.00
CA THR A 149 14.31 18.81 0.44
C THR A 149 14.31 20.34 0.24
N PRO A 150 13.36 20.95 -0.51
CA PRO A 150 13.33 22.40 -0.68
C PRO A 150 12.97 23.13 0.61
N VAL A 151 12.06 22.59 1.43
CA VAL A 151 11.71 23.20 2.71
C VAL A 151 12.91 23.20 3.66
N GLY A 152 13.61 22.07 3.77
CA GLY A 152 14.80 21.93 4.60
C GLY A 152 15.96 22.79 4.10
N ALA A 153 16.20 22.83 2.79
CA ALA A 153 17.21 23.71 2.19
C ALA A 153 16.88 25.19 2.42
N PHE A 154 15.63 25.59 2.20
CA PHE A 154 15.17 26.96 2.45
C PHE A 154 15.29 27.35 3.93
N LEU A 155 14.89 26.46 4.85
CA LEU A 155 15.01 26.70 6.29
C LEU A 155 16.48 26.83 6.70
N THR A 156 17.34 25.95 6.17
CA THR A 156 18.79 25.96 6.44
C THR A 156 19.44 27.23 5.91
N TYR A 157 19.08 27.66 4.70
CA TYR A 157 19.54 28.91 4.11
C TYR A 157 19.15 30.12 4.97
N LYS A 158 17.88 30.20 5.38
CA LYS A 158 17.40 31.28 6.25
C LYS A 158 18.04 31.22 7.63
N ALA A 159 18.16 30.05 8.24
CA ALA A 159 18.84 29.86 9.52
C ALA A 159 20.33 30.27 9.52
N THR A 160 21.02 30.02 8.40
CA THR A 160 22.44 30.33 8.26
C THR A 160 22.68 31.83 8.10
N HIS A 161 21.80 32.53 7.39
CA HIS A 161 21.90 33.99 7.19
C HIS A 161 21.26 34.80 8.34
N ASP A 162 20.12 34.36 8.88
CA ASP A 162 19.42 34.99 10.00
C ASP A 162 19.76 34.28 11.32
N SER A 163 20.88 34.67 11.92
CA SER A 163 21.33 34.21 13.24
C SER A 163 20.35 34.50 14.39
N GLN A 164 19.26 35.25 14.16
CA GLN A 164 18.23 35.58 15.15
C GLN A 164 17.16 34.49 15.39
N LEU A 165 16.93 33.56 14.47
CA LEU A 165 15.95 32.46 14.67
C LEU A 165 16.37 31.51 15.81
N PHE A 166 17.66 31.45 16.10
CA PHE A 166 18.25 30.66 17.19
C PHE A 166 18.76 31.52 18.35
N SER A 167 18.30 32.78 18.47
CA SER A 167 18.53 33.58 19.66
C SER A 167 17.79 32.98 20.86
N LYS A 168 18.42 33.02 22.03
CA LYS A 168 17.85 32.52 23.30
C LYS A 168 16.49 33.17 23.59
N GLU A 169 16.27 34.41 23.13
CA GLU A 169 14.98 35.10 23.19
C GLU A 169 13.85 34.41 22.41
N TYR A 170 14.08 33.90 21.20
CA TYR A 170 13.01 33.26 20.41
C TYR A 170 12.54 31.95 21.04
N TYR A 171 13.49 31.12 21.50
CA TYR A 171 13.17 29.87 22.19
C TYR A 171 12.43 30.13 23.51
N TYR A 172 12.86 31.13 24.29
CA TYR A 172 12.17 31.51 25.52
C TYR A 172 10.75 32.03 25.27
N ARG A 173 10.53 32.79 24.19
CA ARG A 173 9.19 33.27 23.80
C ARG A 173 8.25 32.13 23.39
N ILE A 174 8.72 31.16 22.59
CA ILE A 174 7.92 29.98 22.23
C ILE A 174 7.59 29.15 23.46
N PHE A 175 8.59 28.83 24.30
CA PHE A 175 8.37 28.05 25.51
C PHE A 175 7.44 28.76 26.50
N LYS A 176 7.56 30.08 26.62
CA LYS A 176 6.62 30.89 27.40
C LYS A 176 5.20 30.75 26.83
N ASN A 177 4.98 30.95 25.54
CA ASN A 177 3.65 30.81 24.95
C ASN A 177 3.06 29.40 25.14
N ILE A 178 3.88 28.35 24.96
CA ILE A 178 3.44 26.96 25.18
C ILE A 178 3.11 26.69 26.66
N TYR A 179 3.90 27.24 27.59
CA TYR A 179 3.68 27.10 29.03
C TYR A 179 2.43 27.84 29.49
N TYR A 180 2.16 29.03 28.94
CA TYR A 180 0.92 29.78 29.21
C TYR A 180 -0.30 29.08 28.63
N PHE A 181 -0.16 28.39 27.50
CA PHE A 181 -1.23 27.58 26.90
C PHE A 181 -1.56 26.33 27.72
N PHE A 182 -0.55 25.69 28.33
CA PHE A 182 -0.72 24.47 29.12
C PHE A 182 -0.95 24.69 30.62
N ARG A 183 -1.08 25.94 31.10
CA ARG A 183 -1.40 26.18 32.51
C ARG A 183 -2.85 25.78 32.78
N PRO A 184 -3.13 24.77 33.64
CA PRO A 184 -4.49 24.48 34.04
C PRO A 184 -5.06 25.68 34.80
N VAL A 185 -6.22 26.15 34.34
CA VAL A 185 -7.00 27.22 34.97
C VAL A 185 -7.53 26.70 36.31
N HIS A 186 -6.74 26.75 37.38
CA HIS A 186 -7.19 26.30 38.70
C HIS A 186 -7.04 27.34 39.82
N SER A 187 -6.90 28.62 39.49
CA SER A 187 -6.72 29.68 40.50
C SER A 187 -7.82 30.76 40.52
N LYS A 188 -9.08 30.40 40.22
CA LYS A 188 -10.21 31.35 40.28
C LYS A 188 -11.27 31.05 41.37
N LEU A 189 -11.06 30.06 42.25
CA LEU A 189 -12.07 29.68 43.27
C LEU A 189 -11.74 30.02 44.73
N LYS A 190 -10.58 30.62 45.05
CA LYS A 190 -10.21 30.89 46.46
C LYS A 190 -10.48 32.32 46.98
N MET A 191 -11.01 33.22 46.14
CA MET A 191 -11.30 34.62 46.56
C MET A 191 -12.78 34.89 46.87
N ALA A 192 -13.70 33.95 46.63
CA ALA A 192 -15.13 34.15 46.88
C ALA A 192 -15.61 33.73 48.29
N LYS A 193 -14.71 33.24 49.17
CA LYS A 193 -15.09 32.73 50.52
C LYS A 193 -14.60 33.61 51.68
N THR A 194 -14.12 34.83 51.42
CA THR A 194 -13.67 35.78 52.45
C THR A 194 -14.49 37.06 52.50
N ILE A 195 -15.60 37.14 51.75
CA ILE A 195 -16.49 38.30 51.74
C ILE A 195 -17.94 37.83 51.73
N SER A 196 -18.41 37.35 52.88
CA SER A 196 -19.79 37.56 53.33
C SER A 196 -19.82 37.43 54.86
N PRO A 197 -20.40 38.41 55.57
CA PRO A 197 -20.55 38.40 57.03
C PRO A 197 -21.46 37.26 57.53
#